data_AF-A0A954HKB9-F1
#
_entry.id   AF-A0A954HKB9-F1
#
_cell.length_a   1.000
_cell.length_b   1.000
_cell.length_c   1.000
_cell.angle_alpha   90.00
_cell.angle_beta   90.00
_cell.angle_gamma   90.00
#
_symmetry.space_group_name_H-M   'P 1'
#
loop_
_entity.id
_entity.type
_entity.pdbx_description
1 polymer ?
#
loop_
_entity_poly.entity_id
_entity_poly.type
_entity_poly.pdbx_seq_one_letter_code
_entity_poly.pdbx_strand_id
1 'polypeptide(L)'
;GLNDDMLGYCQQVQSTLQQNGFRVTIDYQSANVKKKIRDAQLDLVPYMMVVGPKDRDQGGVSLRDRLEGDLGFLTLDSALTKLKEERDGRVIRQVVKSNFQGFQGGSGDEEGY
;
A
#
# COMPACT_ATOMS: atom_id res chain seq x y z
N GLY A 1 14.16 18.26 1.07
CA GLY A 1 14.18 17.52 2.35
C GLY A 1 12.90 17.84 3.09
N LEU A 2 12.52 17.01 4.07
CA LEU A 2 11.39 17.29 4.96
C LEU A 2 11.65 18.67 5.61
N ASN A 3 10.74 19.63 5.43
CA ASN A 3 10.75 20.87 6.20
C ASN A 3 9.84 20.73 7.43
N ASP A 4 9.92 21.65 8.38
CA ASP A 4 9.22 21.55 9.66
C ASP A 4 7.69 21.44 9.49
N ASP A 5 7.12 22.18 8.53
CA ASP A 5 5.68 22.12 8.25
C ASP A 5 5.24 20.77 7.68
N MET A 6 6.02 20.19 6.76
CA MET A 6 5.73 18.85 6.22
C MET A 6 5.89 17.80 7.30
N LEU A 7 6.88 17.96 8.19
CA LEU A 7 7.07 17.06 9.31
C LEU A 7 5.86 17.08 10.26
N GLY A 8 5.34 18.26 10.57
CA GLY A 8 4.13 18.40 11.40
C GLY A 8 2.93 17.65 10.81
N TYR A 9 2.70 17.78 9.51
CA TYR A 9 1.62 17.03 8.85
C TYR A 9 1.87 15.52 8.81
N CYS A 10 3.11 15.07 8.56
CA CYS A 10 3.47 13.65 8.63
C CYS A 10 3.21 13.06 10.02
N GLN A 11 3.51 13.81 11.09
CA GLN A 11 3.24 13.41 12.48
C GLN A 11 1.73 13.33 12.76
N GLN A 12 0.94 14.25 12.23
CA GLN A 12 -0.53 14.19 12.32
C GLN A 12 -1.06 12.92 11.63
N VAL A 13 -0.63 12.64 10.39
CA VAL A 13 -1.02 11.43 9.65
C VAL A 13 -0.63 10.16 10.43
N GLN A 14 0.60 10.12 10.95
CA GLN A 14 1.07 9.00 11.78
C GLN A 14 0.19 8.79 13.02
N SER A 15 -0.09 9.87 13.77
CA SER A 15 -0.93 9.82 14.97
C SER A 15 -2.33 9.28 14.65
N THR A 16 -2.98 9.80 13.60
CA THR A 16 -4.28 9.33 13.14
C THR A 16 -4.27 7.83 12.85
N LEU A 17 -3.27 7.32 12.13
CA LEU A 17 -3.18 5.89 11.81
C LEU A 17 -2.91 5.04 13.04
N GLN A 18 -2.04 5.48 13.95
CA GLN A 18 -1.73 4.78 15.19
C GLN A 18 -2.95 4.67 16.11
N GLN A 19 -3.72 5.76 16.25
CA GLN A 19 -4.98 5.76 17.00
C GLN A 19 -6.01 4.78 16.42
N ASN A 20 -5.90 4.46 15.13
CA ASN A 20 -6.75 3.50 14.45
C ASN A 20 -6.14 2.10 14.36
N GLY A 21 -5.06 1.81 15.10
CA GLY A 21 -4.48 0.47 15.24
C GLY A 21 -3.53 0.06 14.12
N PHE A 22 -3.02 1.01 13.32
CA PHE A 22 -2.02 0.73 12.29
C PHE A 22 -0.60 0.92 12.81
N ARG A 23 0.32 0.06 12.37
CA ARG A 23 1.76 0.25 12.56
C ARG A 23 2.29 1.17 11.47
N VAL A 24 2.77 2.34 11.86
CA VAL A 24 3.25 3.38 10.93
C VAL A 24 4.54 4.01 11.43
N THR A 25 5.48 4.24 10.51
CA THR A 25 6.76 4.92 10.75
C THR A 25 6.94 6.03 9.72
N ILE A 26 7.55 7.14 10.13
CA ILE A 26 7.94 8.23 9.22
C ILE A 26 9.38 7.98 8.77
N ASP A 27 9.64 8.09 7.46
CA ASP A 27 10.99 8.05 6.92
C ASP A 27 11.66 9.44 7.05
N TYR A 28 12.57 9.57 8.01
CA TYR A 28 13.35 10.79 8.28
C TYR A 28 14.62 10.95 7.45
N GLN A 29 14.96 10.00 6.57
CA GLN A 29 16.22 10.04 5.82
C GLN A 29 16.30 11.30 4.95
N SER A 30 17.50 11.87 4.85
CA SER A 30 17.76 12.97 3.91
C SER A 30 18.02 12.40 2.50
N ALA A 31 16.96 11.86 1.90
CA ALA A 31 16.96 11.28 0.56
C ALA A 31 15.80 11.83 -0.28
N ASN A 32 15.92 11.76 -1.60
CA ASN A 32 14.80 12.09 -2.49
C ASN A 32 13.66 11.06 -2.35
N VAL A 33 12.43 11.48 -2.67
CA VAL A 33 11.22 10.67 -2.49
C VAL A 33 11.28 9.36 -3.29
N LYS A 34 11.86 9.37 -4.51
CA LYS A 34 11.99 8.16 -5.33
C LYS A 34 12.85 7.09 -4.66
N LYS A 35 13.96 7.49 -4.03
CA LYS A 35 14.81 6.56 -3.26
C LYS A 35 14.05 5.99 -2.07
N LYS A 36 13.37 6.83 -1.28
CA LYS A 36 12.58 6.37 -0.12
C LYS A 36 11.50 5.36 -0.51
N ILE A 37 10.77 5.62 -1.60
CA ILE A 37 9.78 4.69 -2.14
C ILE A 37 10.45 3.35 -2.50
N ARG A 38 11.59 3.39 -3.19
CA ARG A 38 12.33 2.17 -3.55
C ARG A 38 12.78 1.39 -2.32
N ASP A 39 13.33 2.07 -1.31
CA ASP A 39 13.76 1.43 -0.07
C ASP A 39 12.56 0.78 0.66
N ALA A 40 11.44 1.50 0.80
CA ALA A 40 10.21 0.97 1.41
C ALA A 40 9.63 -0.24 0.66
N GLN A 41 9.73 -0.25 -0.69
CA GLN A 41 9.34 -1.40 -1.50
C GLN A 41 10.24 -2.61 -1.24
N LEU A 42 11.56 -2.40 -1.11
CA LEU A 42 12.52 -3.45 -0.76
C LEU A 42 12.31 -3.99 0.65
N ASP A 43 11.95 -3.12 1.58
CA ASP A 43 11.58 -3.46 2.97
C ASP A 43 10.20 -4.10 3.07
N LEU A 44 9.55 -4.37 1.93
CA LEU A 44 8.26 -5.03 1.86
C LEU A 44 7.17 -4.28 2.63
N VAL A 45 7.24 -2.95 2.70
CA VAL A 45 6.18 -2.11 3.27
C VAL A 45 4.92 -2.22 2.37
N PRO A 46 3.74 -2.63 2.89
CA PRO A 46 2.55 -2.84 2.06
C PRO A 46 2.08 -1.55 1.38
N TYR A 47 2.07 -0.45 2.13
CA TYR A 47 1.56 0.84 1.72
C TYR A 47 2.53 1.96 2.08
N MET A 48 2.72 2.91 1.17
CA MET A 48 3.49 4.13 1.39
C MET A 48 2.57 5.33 1.20
N MET A 49 2.44 6.16 2.24
CA MET A 49 1.71 7.43 2.17
C MET A 49 2.72 8.55 1.94
N VAL A 50 2.74 9.07 0.73
CA VAL A 50 3.66 10.16 0.34
C VAL A 50 2.95 11.49 0.59
N VAL A 51 3.64 12.39 1.30
CA VAL A 51 3.15 13.75 1.58
C VAL A 51 3.95 14.73 0.74
N GLY A 52 3.31 15.31 -0.28
CA GLY A 52 3.79 16.52 -0.95
C GLY A 52 3.15 17.80 -0.39
N PRO A 53 3.65 18.99 -0.77
CA PRO A 53 3.03 20.26 -0.37
C PRO A 53 1.55 20.35 -0.75
N LYS A 54 1.20 19.95 -1.98
CA LYS A 54 -0.19 19.94 -2.47
C LYS A 54 -1.09 18.97 -1.71
N ASP A 55 -0.54 17.85 -1.25
CA ASP A 55 -1.31 16.83 -0.53
C ASP A 55 -1.66 17.34 0.86
N ARG A 56 -0.68 17.90 1.57
CA ARG A 56 -0.86 18.58 2.86
C ARG A 56 -1.91 19.69 2.76
N ASP A 57 -1.78 20.57 1.76
CA ASP A 57 -2.69 21.72 1.60
C ASP A 57 -4.14 21.28 1.35
N GLN A 58 -4.34 20.09 0.77
CA GLN A 58 -5.65 19.47 0.55
C GLN A 58 -6.07 18.52 1.69
N GLY A 59 -5.26 18.38 2.74
CA GLY A 59 -5.56 17.48 3.87
C GLY A 59 -5.55 15.99 3.50
N GLY A 60 -4.73 15.59 2.53
CA GLY A 60 -4.62 14.19 2.09
C GLY A 60 -3.18 13.71 1.90
N VAL A 61 -3.08 12.56 1.23
CA VAL A 61 -1.81 11.89 0.90
C VAL A 61 -1.88 11.30 -0.50
N SER A 62 -0.72 11.15 -1.12
CA SER A 62 -0.57 10.27 -2.28
C SER A 62 -0.30 8.84 -1.80
N LEU A 63 -1.28 7.95 -1.95
CA LEU A 63 -1.16 6.56 -1.51
C LEU A 63 -0.50 5.70 -2.59
N ARG A 64 0.52 4.94 -2.20
CA ARG A 64 1.16 3.93 -3.04
C ARG A 64 1.03 2.58 -2.42
N ASP A 65 0.71 1.61 -3.25
CA ASP A 65 0.73 0.20 -2.96
C ASP A 65 2.00 -0.46 -3.51
N ARG A 66 2.53 -1.45 -2.80
CA ARG A 66 3.72 -2.18 -3.26
C ARG A 66 3.43 -3.06 -4.49
N LEU A 67 2.22 -3.59 -4.64
CA LEU A 67 1.81 -4.52 -5.69
C LEU A 67 1.11 -3.82 -6.86
N GLU A 68 0.14 -2.96 -6.56
CA GLU A 68 -0.68 -2.23 -7.54
C GLU A 68 -0.01 -0.92 -8.00
N GLY A 69 1.02 -0.47 -7.30
CA GLY A 69 1.76 0.74 -7.65
C GLY A 69 1.11 2.02 -7.13
N ASP A 70 0.97 3.04 -7.99
CA ASP A 70 0.44 4.34 -7.58
C ASP A 70 -1.09 4.33 -7.54
N LEU A 71 -1.67 4.60 -6.37
CA LEU A 71 -3.12 4.70 -6.20
C LEU A 71 -3.61 6.16 -6.23
N GLY A 72 -2.70 7.13 -6.35
CA GLY A 72 -3.02 8.54 -6.46
C GLY A 72 -3.36 9.22 -5.13
N PHE A 73 -3.90 10.44 -5.25
CA PHE A 73 -4.29 11.25 -4.10
C PHE A 73 -5.57 10.72 -3.45
N LEU A 74 -5.55 10.64 -2.13
CA LEU A 74 -6.72 10.38 -1.28
C LEU A 74 -6.72 11.38 -0.12
N THR A 75 -7.91 11.81 0.31
CA THR A 75 -8.03 12.47 1.62
C THR A 75 -7.57 11.51 2.72
N LEU A 76 -7.13 12.06 3.86
CA LEU A 76 -6.68 11.21 4.98
C LEU A 76 -7.77 10.22 5.42
N ASP A 77 -9.03 10.66 5.44
CA ASP A 77 -10.18 9.83 5.81
C ASP A 77 -10.46 8.72 4.79
N SER A 78 -10.36 9.01 3.50
CA SER A 78 -10.53 7.99 2.45
C SER A 78 -9.41 6.95 2.49
N ALA A 79 -8.16 7.39 2.70
CA ALA A 79 -7.03 6.48 2.87
C ALA A 79 -7.22 5.60 4.12
N LEU A 80 -7.64 6.18 5.25
CA LEU A 80 -7.90 5.44 6.48
C LEU A 80 -9.02 4.40 6.32
N THR A 81 -10.12 4.78 5.66
CA THR A 81 -11.25 3.89 5.39
C THR A 81 -10.81 2.68 4.57
N LYS A 82 -10.10 2.90 3.47
CA LYS A 82 -9.56 1.83 2.64
C LYS A 82 -8.67 0.86 3.45
N LEU A 83 -7.76 1.39 4.27
CA LEU A 83 -6.86 0.57 5.08
C LEU A 83 -7.61 -0.23 6.16
N LYS A 84 -8.69 0.34 6.74
CA LYS A 84 -9.54 -0.35 7.72
C LYS A 84 -10.29 -1.50 7.07
N GLU A 85 -10.92 -1.26 5.93
CA GLU A 85 -11.63 -2.29 5.17
C GLU A 85 -10.72 -3.47 4.85
N GLU A 86 -9.48 -3.21 4.42
CA GLU A 86 -8.52 -4.26 4.11
C GLU A 86 -8.08 -5.05 5.36
N ARG A 87 -7.80 -4.36 6.46
CA ARG A 87 -7.42 -4.95 7.75
C ARG A 87 -8.56 -5.82 8.32
N ASP A 88 -9.77 -5.28 8.35
CA ASP A 88 -10.95 -5.92 8.94
C ASP A 88 -11.43 -7.09 8.09
N GLY A 89 -11.32 -6.95 6.77
CA GLY A 89 -11.52 -8.04 5.81
C GLY A 89 -10.41 -9.09 5.80
N ARG A 90 -9.32 -8.89 6.57
CA ARG A 90 -8.13 -9.76 6.63
C ARG A 90 -7.63 -10.14 5.24
N VAL A 91 -7.62 -9.16 4.34
CA VAL A 91 -7.32 -9.40 2.93
C VAL A 91 -5.87 -9.85 2.80
N ILE A 92 -5.66 -11.01 2.19
CA ILE A 92 -4.33 -11.50 1.86
C ILE A 92 -3.94 -10.90 0.50
N ARG A 93 -2.95 -10.00 0.51
CA ARG A 93 -2.41 -9.44 -0.73
C ARG A 93 -1.46 -10.44 -1.39
N GLN A 94 -1.79 -10.90 -2.59
CA GLN A 94 -0.97 -11.85 -3.35
C GLN A 94 -0.48 -11.25 -4.66
N VAL A 95 0.79 -11.54 -4.98
CA VAL A 95 1.45 -11.17 -6.24
C VAL A 95 1.15 -12.13 -7.41
N VAL A 96 0.57 -13.30 -7.13
CA VAL A 96 0.28 -14.32 -8.14
C VAL A 96 -1.18 -14.74 -8.00
N LYS A 97 -1.96 -14.49 -9.04
CA LYS A 97 -3.21 -15.24 -9.24
C LYS A 97 -2.80 -16.64 -9.67
N SER A 98 -3.02 -17.65 -8.84
CA SER A 98 -2.82 -19.04 -9.24
C SER A 98 -3.80 -19.34 -10.38
N ASN A 99 -3.32 -19.23 -11.62
CA ASN A 99 -4.04 -19.70 -12.80
C ASN A 99 -3.84 -21.22 -12.87
N PHE A 100 -4.31 -21.94 -11.85
CA PHE A 100 -4.34 -23.38 -11.86
C PHE A 100 -5.54 -23.82 -12.70
N GLN A 101 -5.34 -23.86 -14.01
CA GLN A 101 -6.24 -24.54 -14.93
C GLN A 101 -5.97 -26.02 -14.73
N GLY A 102 -6.83 -26.67 -13.93
CA GLY A 102 -6.71 -28.09 -13.61
C GLY A 102 -6.48 -28.91 -14.87
N PHE A 103 -5.53 -29.84 -14.80
CA PHE A 103 -5.25 -30.79 -15.85
C PHE A 103 -6.53 -31.61 -16.11
N GLN A 104 -7.29 -31.29 -17.16
CA GLN A 104 -8.26 -32.22 -17.72
C GLN A 104 -7.47 -33.32 -18.43
N GLY A 105 -6.99 -34.27 -17.63
CA GLY A 105 -6.49 -35.54 -18.13
C GLY A 105 -7.65 -36.29 -18.78
N GLY A 106 -7.45 -36.64 -20.05
CA GLY A 106 -8.43 -37.27 -20.92
C GLY A 106 -9.13 -38.47 -20.29
N SER A 107 -10.45 -38.47 -20.45
CA SER A 107 -11.31 -39.65 -20.38
C SER A 107 -10.73 -40.78 -21.22
N GLY A 108 -10.68 -41.97 -20.63
CA GLY A 108 -9.95 -43.13 -21.11
C GLY A 108 -10.43 -43.66 -22.47
N ASP A 109 -9.46 -44.20 -23.19
CA ASP A 109 -9.68 -45.05 -24.35
C ASP A 109 -10.08 -46.44 -23.85
N GLU A 110 -11.38 -46.67 -23.64
CA GLU A 110 -11.98 -48.01 -23.71
C GLU A 110 -12.78 -48.09 -25.01
N GLU A 111 -12.22 -48.76 -26.02
CA GLU A 111 -12.91 -49.72 -26.91
C GLU A 111 -12.00 -50.10 -28.10
N GLY A 112 -11.66 -51.39 -28.23
CA GLY A 112 -11.26 -51.95 -29.54
C GLY A 112 -10.29 -53.13 -29.53
N TYR A 113 -10.84 -54.33 -29.35
CA TYR A 113 -10.35 -55.70 -29.68
C TYR A 113 -9.05 -56.23 -29.07
#